data_AF-A0A0A1ZVQ2-F1
#
_entry.id   AF-A0A0A1ZVQ2-F1
#
_cell.length_a   1.000
_cell.length_b   1.000
_cell.length_c   1.000
_cell.angle_alpha   90.00
_cell.angle_beta   90.00
_cell.angle_gamma   90.00
#
_symmetry.space_group_name_H-M   'P 1'
#
loop_
_entity.id
_entity.type
_entity.pdbx_description
1 polymer ?
#
loop_
_entity_poly.entity_id
_entity_poly.type
_entity_poly.pdbx_seq_one_letter_code
_entity_poly.pdbx_strand_id
1 'polypeptide(L)' 'MRGIFSYEQDAAKRSLELGCEGTHKNQDKWLPCENEKELHKYLRK' A
#
# COMPACT_ATOMS: atom_id res chain seq x y z
N MET A 1 -8.94 -6.26 -5.06
CA MET A 1 -8.41 -5.21 -4.16
C MET A 1 -7.56 -5.87 -3.07
N ARG A 2 -6.26 -6.11 -3.32
CA ARG A 2 -5.32 -6.71 -2.35
C ARG A 2 -4.29 -5.65 -1.92
N GLY A 3 -4.72 -4.64 -1.18
CA GLY A 3 -3.83 -3.53 -0.80
C GLY A 3 -4.59 -2.26 -0.44
N ILE A 4 -5.82 -2.40 0.06
CA ILE A 4 -6.67 -1.28 0.42
C ILE A 4 -7.04 -1.45 1.89
N PHE A 5 -6.73 -0.46 2.70
CA PHE A 5 -6.84 -0.47 4.14
C PHE A 5 -7.66 0.71 4.64
N SER A 6 -8.32 0.54 5.79
CA SER A 6 -9.06 1.63 6.44
C SER A 6 -8.15 2.56 7.24
N TYR A 7 -6.98 2.07 7.67
CA TYR A 7 -6.03 2.80 8.48
C TYR A 7 -4.64 2.81 7.85
N GLU A 8 -3.93 3.93 8.01
CA GLU A 8 -2.56 4.11 7.52
C GLU A 8 -1.60 3.06 8.10
N GLN A 9 -1.80 2.69 9.37
CA GLN A 9 -0.97 1.73 10.08
C GLN A 9 -1.00 0.33 9.43
N ASP A 10 -2.19 -0.10 8.99
CA ASP A 10 -2.35 -1.39 8.30
C ASP A 10 -1.69 -1.36 6.91
N ALA A 11 -1.81 -0.23 6.21
CA ALA A 11 -1.11 -0.02 4.94
C ALA A 11 0.41 0.02 5.13
N ALA A 12 0.91 0.64 6.20
CA ALA A 12 2.34 0.70 6.50
C ALA A 12 2.90 -0.67 6.86
N LYS A 13 2.16 -1.46 7.64
CA LYS A 13 2.54 -2.85 7.91
C LYS A 13 2.60 -3.66 6.61
N ARG A 14 1.62 -3.46 5.71
CA ARG A 14 1.60 -4.15 4.43
C ARG A 14 2.73 -3.71 3.50
N SER A 15 3.14 -2.44 3.53
CA SER A 15 4.25 -1.97 2.70
C SER A 15 5.56 -2.66 3.09
N LEU A 16 5.80 -2.83 4.39
CA LEU A 16 6.93 -3.62 4.91
C LEU A 16 6.88 -5.09 4.44
N GLU A 17 5.70 -5.73 4.49
CA GLU A 17 5.53 -7.11 4.00
C GLU A 17 5.75 -7.24 2.49
N LEU A 18 5.43 -6.21 1.72
CA LEU A 18 5.67 -6.16 0.28
C LEU A 18 7.12 -5.79 -0.07
N GLY A 19 7.89 -5.23 0.87
CA GLY A 19 9.23 -4.70 0.61
C GLY A 19 9.21 -3.36 -0.15
N CYS A 20 8.15 -2.59 0.02
CA CYS A 20 8.03 -1.22 -0.48
C CYS A 20 7.93 -0.23 0.67
N GLU A 21 8.30 1.03 0.44
CA GLU A 21 8.31 2.05 1.48
C GLU A 21 7.14 3.03 1.32
N GLY A 22 6.66 3.53 2.46
CA GLY A 22 5.58 4.52 2.53
C GLY A 22 4.18 3.93 2.41
N THR A 23 3.21 4.84 2.47
CA THR A 23 1.80 4.60 2.20
C THR A 23 1.25 5.80 1.44
N HIS A 24 0.14 5.61 0.72
CA HIS A 24 -0.57 6.72 0.11
C HIS A 24 -2.07 6.60 0.34
N LYS A 25 -2.71 7.74 0.54
CA LYS A 25 -4.15 7.84 0.69
C LYS A 25 -4.80 7.99 -0.68
N ASN A 26 -5.74 7.11 -1.00
CA ASN A 26 -6.60 7.19 -2.18
C ASN A 26 -8.05 7.35 -1.70
N GLN A 27 -8.60 8.54 -1.88
CA GLN A 27 -9.90 8.93 -1.35
C GLN A 27 -9.94 8.71 0.18
N ASP A 28 -10.74 7.76 0.65
CA ASP A 28 -10.89 7.43 2.08
C ASP A 28 -10.12 6.19 2.50
N LYS A 29 -9.28 5.65 1.63
CA LYS A 29 -8.58 4.38 1.86
C LYS A 29 -7.07 4.56 1.77
N TRP A 30 -6.37 3.74 2.52
CA TRP A 30 -4.92 3.70 2.57
C TRP A 30 -4.39 2.54 1.74
N LEU A 31 -3.38 2.82 0.95
CA LEU A 31 -2.68 1.81 0.16
C LEU A 31 -1.22 1.74 0.61
N PRO A 32 -0.61 0.53 0.61
CA PRO A 32 0.81 0.38 0.86
C PRO A 32 1.62 0.94 -0.31
N CYS A 33 2.87 1.27 -0.03
CA CYS A 33 3.83 1.88 -0.95
C CYS A 33 3.55 3.36 -1.22
N GLU A 34 4.57 4.07 -1.71
CA GLU A 34 4.55 5.50 -2.08
C GLU A 34 3.38 5.88 -3.00
N ASN A 35 3.03 5.02 -3.96
CA ASN A 35 1.99 5.28 -4.94
C ASN A 35 1.44 3.97 -5.55
N GLU A 36 0.31 4.07 -6.25
CA GLU A 36 -0.36 2.92 -6.87
C GLU A 36 0.53 2.21 -7.91
N LYS A 37 1.38 2.97 -8.62
CA LYS A 37 2.30 2.42 -9.63
C LYS A 37 3.36 1.52 -8.99
N GLU A 38 3.96 1.94 -7.89
CA GLU A 38 4.88 1.11 -7.10
C GLU A 38 4.15 -0.11 -6.55
N LEU A 39 2.98 0.10 -5.92
CA LEU A 39 2.18 -0.99 -5.39
C LEU A 39 1.88 -2.08 -6.45
N HIS A 40 1.54 -1.68 -7.67
CA HIS A 40 1.32 -2.62 -8.77
C HIS A 40 2.56 -3.43 -9.16
N LYS A 41 3.79 -2.92 -8.95
CA LYS A 41 5.01 -3.71 -9.18
C LYS A 41 5.13 -4.85 -8.17
N TYR A 42 4.80 -4.58 -6.90
CA TYR A 42 4.90 -5.57 -5.81
C TYR A 42 3.72 -6.55 -5.78
N LEU A 43 2.52 -6.13 -6.19
CA LEU A 43 1.33 -6.99 -6.25
C LEU A 43 1.27 -7.92 -7.46
N ARG A 44 2.06 -7.67 -8.51
CA ARG A 44 2.13 -8.52 -9.72
C ARG A 44 3.15 -9.66 -9.61
N LYS A 45 3.98 -9.67 -8.57
CA LYS A 45 4.79 -10.83 -8.20
C LYS A 45 3.92 -11.88 -7.51
#